data_AF-A0A1M5YLG4-F1
#
_entry.id   AF-A0A1M5YLG4-F1
#
_cell.length_a   1.000
_cell.length_b   1.000
_cell.length_c   1.000
_cell.angle_alpha   90.00
_cell.angle_beta   90.00
_cell.angle_gamma   90.00
#
_symmetry.space_group_name_H-M   'P 1'
#
loop_
_entity.id
_entity.type
_entity.pdbx_description
1 polymer ?
#
loop_
_entity_poly.entity_id
_entity_poly.type
_entity_poly.pdbx_seq_one_letter_code
_entity_poly.pdbx_strand_id
1 'polypeptide(L)'
;MNRKTMCLIPAAICILASTAQALPINMAIDFRDNAWNAADYQATWTIGDITALAQPGGSLLYQDSTDGLGIRGGEPDEIDRLESLEIVFNTPYVLRDVAITDLFASNDGNQIRGEEGYVHLYGGNDTFLQSFTFFGNDSDQANGEQLFDFGQSFIVSKAVFSARNLSNNEFSVAGFANAAPVPEPATMLLFGTGLAGLAGLARRRKKA
;
A
#
# COMPACT_ATOMS: atom_id res chain seq x y z
N MET A 1 -23.23 34.76 -0.41
CA MET A 1 -22.68 33.65 -1.21
C MET A 1 -21.34 33.29 -0.61
N ASN A 2 -21.32 32.32 0.31
CA ASN A 2 -20.14 32.04 1.15
C ASN A 2 -19.14 31.18 0.38
N ARG A 3 -18.05 31.79 -0.09
CA ARG A 3 -16.87 31.06 -0.58
C ARG A 3 -16.19 30.43 0.64
N LYS A 4 -16.34 29.11 0.79
CA LYS A 4 -15.51 28.34 1.71
C LYS A 4 -14.08 28.38 1.19
N THR A 5 -13.22 29.13 1.88
CA THR A 5 -11.79 29.16 1.65
C THR A 5 -11.24 27.76 1.94
N MET A 6 -10.91 27.01 0.90
CA MET A 6 -10.29 25.69 1.02
C MET A 6 -8.84 25.94 1.46
N CYS A 7 -8.55 25.66 2.73
CA CYS A 7 -7.21 25.75 3.29
C CYS A 7 -6.38 24.62 2.67
N LEU A 8 -5.48 24.95 1.74
CA LEU A 8 -4.45 24.02 1.27
C LEU A 8 -3.47 23.81 2.42
N ILE A 9 -3.54 22.64 3.06
CA ILE A 9 -2.46 22.17 3.93
C ILE A 9 -1.31 21.77 2.99
N PRO A 10 -0.11 22.36 3.11
CA PRO A 10 1.02 21.93 2.30
C PRO A 10 1.34 20.47 2.62
N ALA A 11 1.24 19.60 1.61
CA ALA A 11 1.72 18.23 1.70
C ALA A 11 3.24 18.27 1.89
N ALA A 12 3.72 17.94 3.09
CA ALA A 12 5.14 17.80 3.35
C ALA A 12 5.65 16.55 2.64
N ILE A 13 6.65 16.68 1.77
CA ILE A 13 7.37 15.54 1.19
C ILE A 13 8.47 15.17 2.18
N CYS A 14 8.33 14.02 2.85
CA CYS A 14 9.35 13.47 3.73
C CYS A 14 10.25 12.53 2.92
N ILE A 15 11.53 12.88 2.81
CA ILE A 15 12.57 12.00 2.27
C ILE A 15 13.20 11.29 3.45
N LEU A 16 12.99 9.99 3.57
CA LEU A 16 13.68 9.14 4.54
C LEU A 16 14.75 8.34 3.80
N ALA A 17 15.94 8.24 4.38
CA ALA A 17 17.00 7.41 3.82
C ALA A 17 16.69 5.94 4.11
N SER A 18 16.47 5.13 3.08
CA SER A 18 16.46 3.67 3.20
C SER A 18 17.90 3.17 3.36
N THR A 19 18.09 2.18 4.21
CA THR A 19 19.32 1.37 4.19
C THR A 19 19.03 0.14 3.36
N ALA A 20 19.93 -0.20 2.45
CA ALA A 20 19.88 -1.47 1.74
C ALA A 20 19.85 -2.63 2.74
N GLN A 21 18.73 -3.33 2.80
CA GLN A 21 18.52 -4.45 3.70
C GLN A 21 17.76 -5.52 2.95
N ALA A 22 18.18 -6.78 3.09
CA ALA A 22 17.42 -7.91 2.59
C ALA A 22 15.99 -7.87 3.13
N LEU A 23 15.03 -8.23 2.28
CA LEU A 23 13.63 -8.27 2.68
C LEU A 23 13.42 -9.30 3.80
N PRO A 24 12.53 -9.02 4.77
CA PRO A 24 12.17 -10.00 5.78
C PRO A 24 11.63 -11.29 5.15
N ILE A 25 12.07 -12.44 5.70
CA ILE A 25 11.63 -13.76 5.23
C ILE A 25 10.13 -13.98 5.49
N ASN A 26 9.60 -13.36 6.55
CA ASN A 26 8.18 -13.39 6.89
C ASN A 26 7.63 -11.96 6.85
N MET A 27 6.74 -11.70 5.91
CA MET A 27 6.02 -10.44 5.82
C MET A 27 4.58 -10.61 6.30
N ALA A 28 4.00 -9.55 6.87
CA ALA A 28 2.60 -9.56 7.29
C ALA A 28 1.64 -9.64 6.09
N ILE A 29 2.03 -9.02 4.97
CA ILE A 29 1.41 -9.18 3.67
C ILE A 29 2.55 -9.48 2.70
N ASP A 30 2.53 -10.66 2.08
CA ASP A 30 3.52 -11.06 1.08
C ASP A 30 2.83 -11.30 -0.26
N PHE A 31 3.14 -10.45 -1.23
CA PHE A 31 2.58 -10.53 -2.58
C PHE A 31 3.29 -11.57 -3.46
N ARG A 32 4.39 -12.16 -2.98
CA ARG A 32 5.08 -13.29 -3.62
C ARG A 32 4.52 -14.64 -3.20
N ASP A 33 3.62 -14.66 -2.19
CA ASP A 33 2.96 -15.87 -1.74
C ASP A 33 2.11 -16.46 -2.89
N ASN A 34 2.09 -17.79 -3.01
CA ASN A 34 1.33 -18.52 -4.02
C ASN A 34 -0.17 -18.16 -4.04
N ALA A 35 -0.73 -17.66 -2.94
CA ALA A 35 -2.10 -17.17 -2.90
C ALA A 35 -2.36 -16.02 -3.89
N TRP A 36 -1.33 -15.25 -4.25
CA TRP A 36 -1.38 -14.15 -5.19
C TRP A 36 -1.12 -14.56 -6.65
N ASN A 37 -0.72 -15.79 -6.94
CA ASN A 37 -0.44 -16.25 -8.32
C ASN A 37 -1.60 -16.03 -9.30
N ALA A 38 -2.83 -16.12 -8.81
CA ALA A 38 -4.02 -15.92 -9.64
C ALA A 38 -4.35 -14.43 -9.90
N ALA A 39 -3.60 -13.49 -9.31
CA ALA A 39 -3.66 -12.08 -9.65
C ALA A 39 -3.08 -11.79 -11.05
N ASP A 40 -2.17 -12.65 -11.52
CA ASP A 40 -1.54 -12.46 -12.82
C ASP A 40 -2.59 -12.42 -13.95
N TYR A 41 -2.42 -11.48 -14.88
CA TYR A 41 -3.37 -11.18 -15.96
C TYR A 41 -4.77 -10.73 -15.49
N GLN A 42 -4.96 -10.35 -14.23
CA GLN A 42 -6.23 -9.79 -13.74
C GLN A 42 -6.14 -8.27 -13.61
N ALA A 43 -7.21 -7.54 -13.95
CA ALA A 43 -7.27 -6.10 -13.65
C ALA A 43 -7.38 -5.83 -12.14
N THR A 44 -7.90 -6.79 -11.38
CA THR A 44 -8.05 -6.73 -9.93
C THR A 44 -8.00 -8.11 -9.31
N TRP A 45 -7.45 -8.22 -8.10
CA TRP A 45 -7.43 -9.46 -7.34
C TRP A 45 -7.60 -9.18 -5.85
N THR A 46 -8.41 -10.01 -5.17
CA THR A 46 -8.73 -9.85 -3.74
C THR A 46 -8.39 -11.10 -2.96
N ILE A 47 -7.69 -10.93 -1.84
CA ILE A 47 -7.49 -11.97 -0.82
C ILE A 47 -7.89 -11.40 0.54
N GLY A 48 -8.93 -11.97 1.15
CA GLY A 48 -9.48 -11.46 2.41
C GLY A 48 -9.93 -10.00 2.28
N ASP A 49 -9.34 -9.12 3.09
CA ASP A 49 -9.65 -7.68 3.11
C ASP A 49 -8.75 -6.85 2.17
N ILE A 50 -7.83 -7.47 1.43
CA ILE A 50 -6.83 -6.77 0.61
C ILE A 50 -7.17 -6.96 -0.86
N THR A 51 -7.28 -5.87 -1.60
CA THR A 51 -7.51 -5.89 -3.05
C THR A 51 -6.41 -5.12 -3.78
N ALA A 52 -5.76 -5.76 -4.75
CA ALA A 52 -4.88 -5.12 -5.70
C ALA A 52 -5.69 -4.68 -6.95
N LEU A 53 -5.42 -3.49 -7.45
CA LEU A 53 -5.96 -2.97 -8.72
C LEU A 53 -4.82 -2.44 -9.59
N ALA A 54 -4.84 -2.86 -10.85
CA ALA A 54 -4.00 -2.28 -11.89
C ALA A 54 -4.64 -1.01 -12.46
N GLN A 55 -3.86 0.05 -12.59
CA GLN A 55 -4.25 1.31 -13.23
C GLN A 55 -3.22 1.72 -14.27
N PRO A 56 -3.61 2.47 -15.32
CA PRO A 56 -4.97 2.96 -15.59
C PRO A 56 -5.94 1.85 -16.01
N GLY A 57 -7.24 2.11 -15.99
CA GLY A 57 -8.26 1.14 -16.36
C GLY A 57 -7.97 0.45 -17.71
N GLY A 58 -8.01 -0.89 -17.71
CA GLY A 58 -7.61 -1.73 -18.84
C GLY A 58 -6.23 -2.37 -18.68
N SER A 59 -5.41 -1.88 -17.75
CA SER A 59 -4.15 -2.52 -17.36
C SER A 59 -4.42 -3.81 -16.58
N LEU A 60 -3.44 -4.71 -16.58
CA LEU A 60 -3.51 -5.98 -15.86
C LEU A 60 -2.40 -6.03 -14.82
N LEU A 61 -2.64 -6.69 -13.71
CA LEU A 61 -1.62 -7.00 -12.71
C LEU A 61 -0.62 -7.99 -13.31
N TYR A 62 0.64 -7.77 -13.00
CA TYR A 62 1.67 -8.79 -13.03
C TYR A 62 1.83 -9.38 -11.63
N GLN A 63 2.11 -10.67 -11.55
CA GLN A 63 2.52 -11.29 -10.30
C GLN A 63 3.53 -12.40 -10.54
N ASP A 64 4.56 -12.46 -9.71
CA ASP A 64 5.36 -13.66 -9.51
C ASP A 64 5.85 -13.85 -8.07
N SER A 65 6.57 -14.95 -7.83
CA SER A 65 7.10 -15.33 -6.52
C SER A 65 8.45 -14.70 -6.16
N THR A 66 9.05 -13.93 -7.06
CA THR A 66 10.35 -13.28 -6.85
C THR A 66 10.13 -11.83 -6.41
N ASP A 67 9.31 -11.11 -7.17
CA ASP A 67 9.21 -9.65 -7.15
C ASP A 67 7.91 -9.19 -6.47
N GLY A 68 6.85 -9.98 -6.62
CA GLY A 68 5.54 -9.70 -6.06
C GLY A 68 4.62 -9.09 -7.10
N LEU A 69 3.99 -7.94 -6.80
CA LEU A 69 3.02 -7.31 -7.70
C LEU A 69 3.63 -6.16 -8.50
N GLY A 70 3.39 -6.19 -9.80
CA GLY A 70 3.67 -5.12 -10.76
C GLY A 70 2.47 -4.87 -11.67
N ILE A 71 2.70 -4.21 -12.81
CA ILE A 71 1.69 -3.97 -13.83
C ILE A 71 2.19 -4.55 -15.15
N ARG A 72 1.32 -5.26 -15.87
CA ARG A 72 1.62 -5.73 -17.22
C ARG A 72 1.49 -4.55 -18.18
N GLY A 73 2.62 -4.05 -18.64
CA GLY A 73 2.68 -2.82 -19.40
C GLY A 73 3.75 -2.81 -20.49
N GLY A 74 4.56 -1.75 -20.48
CA GLY A 74 5.70 -1.58 -21.38
C GLY A 74 6.73 -2.70 -21.19
N GLU A 75 7.05 -2.98 -19.94
CA GLU A 75 7.76 -4.17 -19.49
C GLU A 75 6.77 -5.06 -18.70
N PRO A 76 6.89 -6.40 -18.77
CA PRO A 76 5.81 -7.29 -18.32
C PRO A 76 5.51 -7.25 -16.82
N ASP A 77 6.44 -6.75 -16.01
CA ASP A 77 6.61 -7.13 -14.62
C ASP A 77 6.66 -5.98 -13.61
N GLU A 78 6.60 -4.71 -14.03
CA GLU A 78 6.93 -3.58 -13.15
C GLU A 78 5.91 -2.43 -13.22
N ILE A 79 5.93 -1.55 -12.23
CA ILE A 79 5.14 -0.32 -12.21
C ILE A 79 5.93 0.80 -12.90
N ASP A 80 5.56 1.16 -14.12
CA ASP A 80 6.28 2.16 -14.92
C ASP A 80 5.42 3.38 -15.34
N ARG A 81 6.08 4.40 -15.91
CA ARG A 81 5.48 5.51 -16.70
C ARG A 81 4.21 6.15 -16.12
N LEU A 82 3.03 5.74 -16.61
CA LEU A 82 1.70 6.29 -16.29
C LEU A 82 0.83 5.26 -15.55
N GLU A 83 1.43 4.16 -15.13
CA GLU A 83 0.78 3.06 -14.45
C GLU A 83 0.83 3.28 -12.93
N SER A 84 -0.12 2.66 -12.24
CA SER A 84 -0.08 2.62 -10.78
C SER A 84 -0.71 1.34 -10.26
N LEU A 85 -0.12 0.80 -9.19
CA LEU A 85 -0.70 -0.29 -8.42
C LEU A 85 -1.43 0.30 -7.21
N GLU A 86 -2.74 0.04 -7.11
CA GLU A 86 -3.51 0.40 -5.92
C GLU A 86 -3.72 -0.82 -5.02
N ILE A 87 -3.35 -0.71 -3.75
CA ILE A 87 -3.68 -1.69 -2.71
C ILE A 87 -4.76 -1.09 -1.82
N VAL A 88 -5.96 -1.67 -1.87
CA VAL A 88 -7.13 -1.25 -1.12
C VAL A 88 -7.39 -2.20 0.04
N PHE A 89 -7.65 -1.64 1.21
CA PHE A 89 -7.99 -2.38 2.42
C PHE A 89 -9.46 -2.16 2.78
N ASN A 90 -10.25 -3.22 2.76
CA ASN A 90 -11.69 -3.20 3.07
C ASN A 90 -11.94 -2.88 4.56
N THR A 91 -11.08 -3.38 5.44
CA THR A 91 -10.91 -2.88 6.81
C THR A 91 -9.67 -2.00 6.87
N PRO A 92 -9.61 -0.91 7.66
CA PRO A 92 -8.40 -0.10 7.73
C PRO A 92 -7.20 -0.91 8.24
N TYR A 93 -6.00 -0.68 7.72
CA TYR A 93 -4.77 -1.33 8.14
C TYR A 93 -3.82 -0.33 8.79
N VAL A 94 -3.07 -0.80 9.79
CA VAL A 94 -1.88 -0.10 10.28
C VAL A 94 -0.70 -0.53 9.42
N LEU A 95 -0.07 0.39 8.70
CA LEU A 95 1.16 0.14 7.93
C LEU A 95 2.33 0.92 8.52
N ARG A 96 3.54 0.35 8.44
CA ARG A 96 4.77 1.02 8.86
C ARG A 96 5.87 1.04 7.80
N ASP A 97 5.89 0.05 6.92
CA ASP A 97 6.91 -0.07 5.89
C ASP A 97 6.30 -0.52 4.57
N VAL A 98 7.13 -0.64 3.54
CA VAL A 98 6.83 -1.38 2.31
C VAL A 98 8.10 -2.08 1.83
N ALA A 99 7.95 -3.30 1.32
CA ALA A 99 8.98 -4.06 0.63
C ALA A 99 8.84 -3.84 -0.88
N ILE A 100 9.91 -3.36 -1.50
CA ILE A 100 10.05 -3.05 -2.93
C ILE A 100 11.11 -3.97 -3.52
N THR A 101 10.92 -4.39 -4.76
CA THR A 101 11.91 -5.10 -5.60
C THR A 101 12.10 -4.34 -6.91
N ASP A 102 13.14 -4.71 -7.63
CA ASP A 102 13.47 -4.15 -8.95
C ASP A 102 13.66 -2.64 -8.90
N LEU A 103 14.23 -2.14 -7.80
CA LEU A 103 14.52 -0.72 -7.61
C LEU A 103 16.03 -0.51 -7.43
N PHE A 104 16.72 -0.28 -8.54
CA PHE A 104 18.17 -0.23 -8.69
C PHE A 104 18.71 1.21 -8.71
N ALA A 105 19.86 1.45 -8.07
CA ALA A 105 20.53 2.76 -8.15
C ALA A 105 21.15 3.05 -9.52
N SER A 106 21.36 2.04 -10.34
CA SER A 106 21.98 2.19 -11.64
C SER A 106 21.34 1.25 -12.66
N ASN A 107 20.40 1.77 -13.44
CA ASN A 107 19.94 1.14 -14.67
C ASN A 107 20.06 2.12 -15.84
N ASP A 108 20.92 1.75 -16.79
CA ASP A 108 20.90 2.04 -18.24
C ASP A 108 20.85 3.48 -18.76
N GLY A 109 20.81 4.50 -17.89
CA GLY A 109 20.46 5.85 -18.30
C GLY A 109 20.93 6.98 -17.39
N ASN A 110 22.19 6.95 -16.91
CA ASN A 110 22.88 8.12 -16.33
C ASN A 110 22.06 8.91 -15.27
N GLN A 111 21.27 8.23 -14.44
CA GLN A 111 20.53 8.87 -13.36
C GLN A 111 21.43 8.97 -12.12
N ILE A 112 21.71 10.19 -11.65
CA ILE A 112 22.57 10.44 -10.47
C ILE A 112 21.96 9.87 -9.17
N ARG A 113 20.67 9.49 -9.18
CA ARG A 113 19.89 9.09 -7.99
C ARG A 113 19.27 7.69 -8.08
N GLY A 114 19.52 6.95 -9.16
CA GLY A 114 18.83 5.68 -9.40
C GLY A 114 17.37 5.80 -9.79
N GLU A 115 16.73 4.65 -9.94
CA GLU A 115 15.30 4.53 -10.16
C GLU A 115 14.52 5.20 -9.01
N GLU A 116 13.38 5.78 -9.33
CA GLU A 116 12.55 6.50 -8.36
C GLU A 116 11.12 5.99 -8.38
N GLY A 117 10.63 5.60 -7.21
CA GLY A 117 9.25 5.21 -7.01
C GLY A 117 8.58 5.97 -5.87
N TYR A 118 7.26 5.92 -5.88
CA TYR A 118 6.41 6.69 -4.97
C TYR A 118 5.36 5.79 -4.34
N VAL A 119 5.05 6.08 -3.09
CA VAL A 119 3.83 5.56 -2.44
C VAL A 119 3.03 6.70 -1.84
N HIS A 120 1.75 6.74 -2.17
CA HIS A 120 0.76 7.64 -1.60
C HIS A 120 -0.17 6.86 -0.67
N LEU A 121 -0.25 7.29 0.59
CA LEU A 121 -1.11 6.67 1.60
C LEU A 121 -2.40 7.46 1.78
N TYR A 122 -3.52 6.75 1.84
CA TYR A 122 -4.85 7.32 2.02
C TYR A 122 -5.56 6.65 3.20
N GLY A 123 -6.23 7.44 4.02
CA GLY A 123 -7.14 7.00 5.06
C GLY A 123 -8.58 6.93 4.54
N GLY A 124 -9.52 6.67 5.46
CA GLY A 124 -10.94 6.52 5.14
C GLY A 124 -11.50 7.69 4.30
N ASN A 125 -12.44 7.35 3.40
CA ASN A 125 -13.02 8.27 2.40
C ASN A 125 -11.97 8.88 1.46
N ASP A 126 -10.95 8.11 1.06
CA ASP A 126 -9.85 8.54 0.19
C ASP A 126 -9.13 9.81 0.68
N THR A 127 -9.02 9.98 1.99
CA THR A 127 -8.32 11.14 2.57
C THR A 127 -6.81 10.94 2.40
N PHE A 128 -6.16 11.75 1.57
CA PHE A 128 -4.70 11.73 1.42
C PHE A 128 -4.02 12.01 2.76
N LEU A 129 -3.09 11.13 3.16
CA LEU A 129 -2.35 11.24 4.41
C LEU A 129 -0.93 11.74 4.15
N GLN A 130 -0.17 11.00 3.34
CA GLN A 130 1.26 11.22 3.17
C GLN A 130 1.74 10.64 1.84
N SER A 131 2.78 11.25 1.28
CA SER A 131 3.55 10.71 0.16
C SER A 131 4.97 10.39 0.63
N PHE A 132 5.49 9.27 0.17
CA PHE A 132 6.90 8.91 0.29
C PHE A 132 7.49 8.71 -1.10
N THR A 133 8.78 8.96 -1.19
CA THR A 133 9.60 8.71 -2.38
C THR A 133 10.73 7.79 -1.94
N PHE A 134 10.96 6.73 -2.69
CA PHE A 134 12.08 5.83 -2.51
C PHE A 134 12.96 5.86 -3.75
N PHE A 135 14.26 5.67 -3.52
CA PHE A 135 15.28 5.70 -4.56
C PHE A 135 15.99 4.36 -4.60
N GLY A 136 16.34 3.93 -5.81
CA GLY A 136 17.22 2.80 -6.04
C GLY A 136 18.51 2.92 -5.22
N ASN A 137 19.04 1.79 -4.78
CA ASN A 137 20.28 1.73 -4.03
C ASN A 137 21.32 0.89 -4.78
N ASP A 138 22.60 1.20 -4.58
CA ASP A 138 23.74 0.49 -5.20
C ASP A 138 24.12 -0.75 -4.37
N SER A 139 23.17 -1.34 -3.65
CA SER A 139 23.52 -2.52 -2.85
C SER A 139 23.80 -3.70 -3.76
N ASP A 140 24.73 -4.57 -3.36
CA ASP A 140 25.11 -5.80 -4.06
C ASP A 140 23.96 -6.85 -4.14
N GLN A 141 22.71 -6.41 -4.00
CA GLN A 141 21.53 -7.24 -4.11
C GLN A 141 21.20 -7.47 -5.58
N ALA A 142 20.85 -8.71 -5.90
CA ALA A 142 20.65 -9.12 -7.29
C ALA A 142 19.36 -8.56 -7.90
N ASN A 143 18.40 -8.11 -7.07
CA ASN A 143 17.02 -7.86 -7.46
C ASN A 143 16.48 -6.51 -6.94
N GLY A 144 17.38 -5.56 -6.65
CA GLY A 144 17.01 -4.19 -6.26
C GLY A 144 16.17 -4.11 -4.99
N GLU A 145 16.28 -5.08 -4.07
CA GLU A 145 15.32 -5.18 -2.97
C GLU A 145 15.53 -4.11 -1.89
N GLN A 146 14.43 -3.51 -1.43
CA GLN A 146 14.45 -2.49 -0.40
C GLN A 146 13.27 -2.62 0.55
N LEU A 147 13.55 -2.59 1.86
CA LEU A 147 12.53 -2.33 2.87
C LEU A 147 12.55 -0.85 3.23
N PHE A 148 11.46 -0.14 2.95
CA PHE A 148 11.32 1.28 3.23
C PHE A 148 10.44 1.50 4.48
N ASP A 149 11.03 1.98 5.58
CA ASP A 149 10.30 2.37 6.81
C ASP A 149 9.74 3.79 6.66
N PHE A 150 8.45 3.97 6.88
CA PHE A 150 7.78 5.28 6.87
C PHE A 150 8.14 6.16 8.09
N GLY A 151 8.91 5.63 9.04
CA GLY A 151 9.34 6.29 10.28
C GLY A 151 8.26 6.37 11.35
N GLN A 152 7.02 6.02 11.01
CA GLN A 152 5.87 5.94 11.89
C GLN A 152 4.79 5.04 11.29
N SER A 153 3.80 4.67 12.08
CA SER A 153 2.66 3.90 11.61
C SER A 153 1.52 4.77 11.10
N PHE A 154 0.89 4.36 10.00
CA PHE A 154 -0.27 5.01 9.40
C PHE A 154 -1.47 4.08 9.42
N ILE A 155 -2.64 4.60 9.79
CA ILE A 155 -3.92 3.91 9.57
C ILE A 155 -4.41 4.27 8.18
N VAL A 156 -4.39 3.30 7.27
CA VAL A 156 -4.71 3.49 5.86
C VAL A 156 -5.93 2.66 5.45
N SER A 157 -6.64 3.12 4.43
CA SER A 157 -7.58 2.30 3.65
C SER A 157 -7.06 2.04 2.24
N LYS A 158 -6.01 2.75 1.79
CA LYS A 158 -5.42 2.55 0.47
C LYS A 158 -3.96 3.00 0.42
N ALA A 159 -3.13 2.26 -0.30
CA ALA A 159 -1.78 2.66 -0.73
C ALA A 159 -1.73 2.65 -2.27
N VAL A 160 -1.18 3.69 -2.87
CA VAL A 160 -1.04 3.80 -4.33
C VAL A 160 0.44 3.93 -4.68
N PHE A 161 0.92 3.00 -5.50
CA PHE A 161 2.30 2.92 -5.95
C PHE A 161 2.42 3.39 -7.39
N SER A 162 3.42 4.21 -7.70
CA SER A 162 3.64 4.71 -9.06
C SER A 162 5.11 5.06 -9.26
N ALA A 163 5.62 4.87 -10.46
CA ALA A 163 6.83 5.54 -10.94
C ALA A 163 6.45 6.95 -11.43
N ARG A 164 7.36 7.92 -11.30
CA ARG A 164 7.24 9.19 -12.03
C ARG A 164 8.19 9.20 -13.21
N ASN A 165 7.81 9.98 -14.22
CA ASN A 165 8.60 10.27 -15.42
C ASN A 165 8.65 9.10 -16.42
N LEU A 166 8.94 9.41 -17.69
CA LEU A 166 9.05 8.43 -18.78
C LEU A 166 10.45 7.77 -18.88
N SER A 167 11.33 8.05 -17.93
CA SER A 167 12.64 7.41 -17.80
C SER A 167 12.49 6.08 -17.06
N ASN A 168 13.40 5.13 -17.32
CA ASN A 168 13.57 3.82 -16.67
C ASN A 168 13.46 3.95 -15.14
N ASN A 169 12.24 3.96 -14.65
CA ASN A 169 11.82 4.09 -13.27
C ASN A 169 10.72 3.05 -13.20
N GLU A 170 11.11 1.91 -12.70
CA GLU A 170 10.34 0.71 -12.65
C GLU A 170 10.67 0.05 -11.32
N PHE A 171 9.69 -0.68 -10.78
CA PHE A 171 9.82 -1.41 -9.54
C PHE A 171 8.59 -2.29 -9.35
N SER A 172 8.74 -3.27 -8.48
CA SER A 172 7.67 -4.15 -8.04
C SER A 172 7.44 -4.02 -6.53
N VAL A 173 6.25 -4.45 -6.09
CA VAL A 173 5.86 -4.41 -4.68
C VAL A 173 5.80 -5.83 -4.14
N ALA A 174 6.79 -6.19 -3.33
CA ALA A 174 6.85 -7.48 -2.66
C ALA A 174 5.86 -7.57 -1.49
N GLY A 175 5.54 -6.46 -0.81
CA GLY A 175 4.50 -6.44 0.22
C GLY A 175 4.76 -5.49 1.39
N PHE A 176 4.27 -5.87 2.56
CA PHE A 176 4.36 -5.10 3.80
C PHE A 176 4.88 -6.00 4.92
N ALA A 177 6.04 -5.70 5.48
CA ALA A 177 6.61 -6.47 6.58
C ALA A 177 5.84 -6.22 7.88
N ASN A 178 5.48 -4.97 8.16
CA ASN A 178 4.69 -4.59 9.32
C ASN A 178 3.32 -4.01 8.91
N ALA A 179 2.34 -4.91 8.81
CA ALA A 179 0.96 -4.59 8.51
C ALA A 179 0.00 -5.35 9.43
N ALA A 180 -1.10 -4.73 9.85
CA ALA A 180 -2.16 -5.42 10.59
C ALA A 180 -3.52 -4.74 10.39
N PRO A 181 -4.64 -5.48 10.29
CA PRO A 181 -5.96 -4.88 10.29
C PRO A 181 -6.21 -4.17 11.62
N VAL A 182 -6.78 -2.97 11.55
CA VAL A 182 -7.28 -2.25 12.72
C VAL A 182 -8.49 -3.01 13.24
N PRO A 183 -8.47 -3.50 14.50
CA PRO A 183 -9.61 -4.19 15.06
C PRO A 183 -10.85 -3.31 15.00
N GLU A 184 -12.00 -3.90 14.68
CA GLU A 184 -13.27 -3.19 14.80
C GLU A 184 -13.39 -2.58 16.20
N PRO A 185 -13.79 -1.31 16.33
CA PRO A 185 -13.90 -0.68 17.63
C PRO A 185 -14.77 -1.51 18.58
N ALA A 186 -14.23 -1.87 19.74
CA ALA A 186 -14.98 -2.55 20.81
C ALA A 186 -16.23 -1.75 21.25
N THR A 187 -16.32 -0.47 20.84
CA THR A 187 -17.52 0.35 20.99
C THR A 187 -18.74 -0.23 20.29
N MET A 188 -18.62 -0.94 19.16
CA MET A 188 -19.75 -1.59 18.49
C MET A 188 -20.31 -2.72 19.35
N LEU A 189 -19.43 -3.55 19.92
CA LEU A 189 -19.82 -4.59 20.86
C LEU A 189 -20.40 -3.97 22.14
N LEU A 190 -19.75 -2.94 22.70
CA LEU A 190 -20.23 -2.25 23.90
C LEU A 190 -21.59 -1.59 23.67
N PHE A 191 -21.80 -1.00 22.50
CA PHE A 191 -23.06 -0.39 22.11
C PHE A 191 -24.16 -1.45 21.97
N GLY A 192 -23.88 -2.53 21.24
CA GLY A 192 -24.83 -3.64 21.08
C GLY A 192 -25.19 -4.31 22.40
N THR A 193 -24.22 -4.57 23.25
CA THR A 193 -24.44 -5.14 24.60
C THR A 193 -25.14 -4.15 25.54
N GLY A 194 -24.84 -2.85 25.42
CA GLY A 194 -25.54 -1.79 26.12
C GLY A 194 -27.03 -1.73 25.76
N LEU A 195 -27.36 -1.79 24.47
CA LEU A 195 -28.75 -1.84 23.99
C LEU A 195 -29.48 -3.11 24.46
N ALA A 196 -28.81 -4.26 24.39
CA ALA A 196 -29.37 -5.52 24.88
C ALA A 196 -29.66 -5.46 26.39
N GLY A 197 -28.76 -4.85 27.17
CA GLY A 197 -28.95 -4.62 28.61
C GLY A 197 -30.16 -3.72 28.90
N LEU A 198 -30.30 -2.59 28.17
CA LEU A 198 -31.44 -1.69 28.31
C LEU A 198 -32.77 -2.37 27.95
N ALA A 199 -32.81 -3.14 26.86
CA ALA A 199 -33.99 -3.92 26.47
C ALA A 199 -34.37 -4.96 27.54
N GLY A 200 -33.37 -5.63 28.13
CA GLY A 200 -33.56 -6.55 29.25
C GLY A 200 -34.20 -5.89 30.46
N LEU A 201 -33.72 -4.70 30.85
CA LEU A 201 -34.31 -3.93 31.95
C LEU A 201 -35.74 -3.46 31.66
N ALA A 202 -36.01 -2.99 30.45
CA ALA A 202 -37.34 -2.57 30.03
C ALA A 202 -38.35 -3.73 30.07
N ARG A 203 -37.94 -4.94 29.67
CA ARG A 203 -38.80 -6.14 29.72
C ARG A 203 -39.15 -6.55 31.14
N ARG A 204 -38.21 -6.41 32.10
CA ARG A 204 -38.47 -6.70 33.52
C ARG A 204 -39.50 -5.74 34.11
N ARG A 205 -39.43 -4.46 33.77
CA ARG A 205 -40.37 -3.43 34.23
C ARG A 205 -41.80 -3.59 33.72
N LYS A 206 -42.01 -4.26 32.58
CA LYS A 206 -43.37 -4.56 32.07
C LYS A 206 -44.05 -5.77 32.73
N LYS A 207 -43.29 -6.60 33.45
CA LYS A 207 -43.80 -7.79 34.14
C LYS A 207 -44.07 -7.57 35.63
N ALA A 208 -43.51 -6.51 36.21
CA ALA A 208 -43.82 -6.03 37.56
C ALA A 208 -44.97 -5.03 37.47
#